data_AF-A0A3D1G1L7-F1
#
_entry.id   AF-A0A3D1G1L7-F1
#
_cell.length_a   1.000
_cell.length_b   1.000
_cell.length_c   1.000
_cell.angle_alpha   90.00
_cell.angle_beta   90.00
_cell.angle_gamma   90.00
#
_symmetry.space_group_name_H-M   'P 1'
#
loop_
_entity.id
_entity.type
_entity.pdbx_description
1 polymer ?
#
loop_
_entity_poly.entity_id
_entity_poly.type
_entity_poly.pdbx_seq_one_letter_code
_entity_poly.pdbx_strand_id
1 'polypeptide(L)'
;MSEARVTVSINGKDYPMACQPGEEAKVMALGNRIDEIARKISVSTGPIGESRLLVMAALIIADSLSELEKSAPSGNTAGDSTASEAP
;
A
#
# COMPACT_ATOMS: atom_id res chain seq x y z
N MET A 1 4.78 22.27 -15.73
CA MET A 1 4.56 21.79 -14.36
C MET A 1 5.76 20.93 -14.01
N SER A 2 6.42 21.17 -12.87
CA SER A 2 7.61 20.43 -12.48
C SER A 2 7.17 19.17 -11.73
N GLU A 3 7.39 18.00 -12.33
CA GLU A 3 7.20 16.71 -11.66
C GLU A 3 8.49 16.34 -10.90
N ALA A 4 8.35 15.89 -9.66
CA ALA A 4 9.45 15.30 -8.90
C ALA A 4 9.39 13.77 -9.06
N ARG A 5 10.53 13.10 -8.86
CA ARG A 5 10.62 11.64 -8.88
C ARG A 5 11.45 11.15 -7.72
N VAL A 6 11.00 10.05 -7.13
CA VAL A 6 11.75 9.31 -6.11
C VAL A 6 11.81 7.85 -6.50
N THR A 7 12.91 7.20 -6.15
CA THR A 7 13.04 5.75 -6.29
C THR A 7 12.79 5.11 -4.94
N VAL A 8 11.87 4.16 -4.91
CA VAL A 8 11.55 3.36 -3.73
C VAL A 8 12.10 1.95 -3.95
N SER A 9 12.82 1.40 -2.97
CA SER A 9 13.32 0.02 -3.04
C SER A 9 12.43 -0.91 -2.22
N ILE A 10 11.82 -1.91 -2.86
CA ILE A 10 10.96 -2.93 -2.23
C ILE A 10 11.55 -4.30 -2.51
N ASN A 11 11.89 -5.05 -1.45
CA ASN A 11 12.46 -6.40 -1.53
C ASN A 11 13.69 -6.48 -2.48
N GLY A 12 14.52 -5.43 -2.48
CA GLY A 12 15.72 -5.33 -3.32
C GLY A 12 15.46 -4.92 -4.79
N LYS A 13 14.23 -4.51 -5.12
CA LYS A 13 13.87 -3.99 -6.45
C LYS A 13 13.50 -2.52 -6.39
N ASP A 14 13.97 -1.77 -7.38
CA ASP A 14 13.78 -0.33 -7.45
C ASP A 14 12.54 0.05 -8.28
N TYR A 15 11.70 0.90 -7.71
CA TYR A 15 10.44 1.38 -8.26
C TYR A 15 10.48 2.91 -8.37
N PRO A 16 10.64 3.47 -9.58
CA PRO A 16 10.57 4.91 -9.77
C PRO A 16 9.12 5.39 -9.66
N MET A 17 8.87 6.30 -8.73
CA MET A 17 7.56 6.87 -8.45
C MET A 17 7.58 8.36 -8.81
N ALA A 18 6.55 8.79 -9.54
CA ALA A 18 6.28 10.21 -9.74
C ALA A 18 5.65 10.77 -8.47
N CYS A 19 6.11 11.94 -8.03
CA CYS A 19 5.59 12.61 -6.86
C CYS A 19 5.52 14.13 -7.07
N GLN A 20 4.74 14.79 -6.22
CA GLN A 20 4.71 16.24 -6.20
C GLN A 20 5.98 16.78 -5.50
N PRO A 21 6.49 17.96 -5.89
CA PRO A 21 7.59 18.61 -5.19
C PRO A 21 7.28 18.74 -3.69
N GLY A 22 8.17 18.22 -2.85
CA GLY A 22 8.00 18.22 -1.38
C GLY A 22 7.27 17.01 -0.80
N GLU A 23 6.69 16.12 -1.63
CA GLU A 23 6.09 14.86 -1.16
C GLU A 23 7.09 13.67 -1.17
N GLU A 24 8.30 13.89 -1.66
CA GLU A 24 9.37 12.90 -1.81
C GLU A 24 9.59 12.06 -0.55
N ALA A 25 9.69 12.72 0.61
CA ALA A 25 9.90 12.07 1.90
C ALA A 25 8.71 11.18 2.32
N LYS A 26 7.48 11.61 2.01
CA LYS A 26 6.26 10.84 2.32
C LYS A 26 6.17 9.62 1.43
N VAL A 27 6.45 9.74 0.12
CA VAL A 27 6.47 8.61 -0.81
C VAL A 27 7.55 7.61 -0.41
N MET A 28 8.74 8.08 -0.03
CA MET A 28 9.81 7.23 0.49
C MET A 28 9.40 6.50 1.77
N ALA A 29 8.75 7.18 2.73
CA ALA A 29 8.26 6.58 3.96
C ALA A 29 7.19 5.50 3.71
N LEU A 30 6.24 5.76 2.80
CA LEU A 30 5.25 4.77 2.38
C LEU A 30 5.90 3.56 1.73
N GLY A 31 6.89 3.80 0.87
CA GLY A 31 7.71 2.77 0.25
C GLY A 31 8.42 1.86 1.24
N ASN A 32 9.06 2.44 2.26
CA ASN A 32 9.72 1.70 3.33
C ASN A 32 8.74 0.80 4.11
N ARG A 33 7.50 1.26 4.33
CA ARG A 33 6.47 0.45 4.98
C ARG A 33 6.06 -0.76 4.13
N ILE A 34 5.94 -0.58 2.81
CA ILE A 34 5.67 -1.68 1.88
C ILE A 34 6.84 -2.69 1.89
N ASP A 35 8.07 -2.19 1.85
CA ASP A 35 9.29 -3.01 1.90
C ASP A 35 9.38 -3.84 3.17
N GLU A 36 9.06 -3.28 4.34
CA GLU A 36 9.05 -4.02 5.60
C GLU A 36 8.09 -5.22 5.56
N ILE A 37 6.88 -5.01 5.03
CA ILE A 37 5.86 -6.07 4.91
C ILE A 37 6.30 -7.11 3.87
N ALA A 38 6.83 -6.66 2.74
CA ALA A 38 7.36 -7.54 1.70
C ALA A 38 8.49 -8.43 2.25
N ARG A 39 9.44 -7.87 3.00
CA ARG A 39 10.51 -8.66 3.63
C ARG A 39 9.96 -9.68 4.61
N LYS A 40 8.99 -9.30 5.46
CA LYS A 40 8.34 -10.24 6.40
C LYS A 40 7.72 -11.44 5.69
N ILE A 41 7.01 -11.22 4.58
CA ILE A 41 6.40 -12.29 3.78
C ILE A 41 7.48 -13.14 3.11
N SER A 42 8.53 -12.52 2.56
CA SER A 42 9.61 -13.23 1.88
C SER A 42 10.35 -14.21 2.81
N VAL A 43 10.56 -13.80 4.07
CA VAL A 43 11.23 -14.62 5.09
C VAL A 43 10.33 -15.78 5.53
N SER A 44 9.02 -15.58 5.64
CA SER A 44 8.10 -16.61 6.12
C SER A 44 7.70 -17.63 5.06
N THR A 45 7.60 -17.22 3.80
CA THR A 45 7.00 -18.04 2.72
C THR A 45 8.05 -18.64 1.79
N GLY A 46 9.31 -18.18 1.88
CA GLY A 46 10.37 -18.57 0.97
C GLY A 46 10.29 -17.83 -0.38
N PRO A 47 11.01 -18.29 -1.42
CA PRO A 47 11.07 -17.61 -2.70
C PRO A 47 9.70 -17.65 -3.40
N ILE A 48 8.99 -16.51 -3.35
CA ILE A 48 7.75 -16.27 -4.10
C ILE A 48 7.97 -15.22 -5.17
N GLY A 49 7.18 -15.30 -6.25
CA GLY A 49 7.23 -14.30 -7.32
C GLY A 49 6.87 -12.91 -6.82
N GLU A 50 7.55 -11.90 -7.35
CA GLU A 50 7.40 -10.49 -6.98
C GLU A 50 5.96 -9.99 -7.04
N SER A 51 5.23 -10.29 -8.12
CA SER A 51 3.83 -9.89 -8.26
C SER A 51 2.96 -10.44 -7.12
N ARG A 52 3.18 -11.70 -6.73
CA ARG A 52 2.42 -12.34 -5.64
C ARG A 52 2.79 -11.74 -4.29
N LEU A 53 4.08 -11.47 -4.08
CA LEU A 53 4.58 -10.80 -2.87
C LEU A 53 3.92 -9.42 -2.68
N LEU A 54 3.89 -8.61 -3.74
CA LEU A 54 3.29 -7.27 -3.70
C LEU A 54 1.78 -7.32 -3.47
N VAL A 55 1.06 -8.26 -4.08
CA VAL A 55 -0.37 -8.47 -3.83
C VAL A 55 -0.62 -8.81 -2.37
N MET A 56 0.17 -9.73 -1.78
CA MET A 56 0.04 -10.08 -0.37
C MET A 56 0.36 -8.89 0.56
N ALA A 57 1.41 -8.13 0.25
CA ALA A 57 1.76 -6.93 1.01
C ALA A 57 0.65 -5.86 0.93
N ALA A 58 0.07 -5.64 -0.26
CA ALA A 58 -1.03 -4.72 -0.47
C ALA A 58 -2.28 -5.14 0.31
N LEU A 59 -2.62 -6.43 0.34
CA LEU A 59 -3.75 -6.96 1.13
C LEU A 59 -3.57 -6.71 2.62
N ILE A 60 -2.37 -6.90 3.18
CA ILE A 60 -2.09 -6.63 4.59
C ILE A 60 -2.22 -5.13 4.92
N ILE A 61 -1.76 -4.26 4.03
CA ILE A 61 -1.89 -2.81 4.22
C ILE A 61 -3.35 -2.39 4.15
N ALA A 62 -4.11 -2.93 3.20
CA ALA A 62 -5.54 -2.66 3.05
C ALA A 62 -6.33 -3.11 4.29
N ASP A 63 -6.06 -4.31 4.80
CA ASP A 63 -6.67 -4.83 6.02
C ASP A 63 -6.38 -3.92 7.23
N SER A 64 -5.12 -3.50 7.39
CA SER A 64 -4.73 -2.53 8.42
C SER A 64 -5.53 -1.22 8.32
N LEU A 65 -5.74 -0.69 7.11
CA LEU A 65 -6.50 0.54 6.93
C LEU A 65 -7.99 0.34 7.26
N SER A 66 -8.58 -0.77 6.81
CA SER A 66 -9.97 -1.12 7.11
C SER A 66 -10.23 -1.28 8.61
N GLU A 67 -9.30 -1.87 9.36
CA GLU A 67 -9.44 -1.99 10.83
C GLU A 67 -9.34 -0.63 11.53
N LEU A 68 -8.51 0.29 11.04
CA LEU A 68 -8.44 1.67 11.55
C LEU A 68 -9.74 2.44 11.27
N GLU A 69 -10.32 2.29 10.08
CA GLU A 69 -11.60 2.91 9.70
C GLU A 69 -12.77 2.39 10.55
N LYS A 70 -12.81 1.09 10.85
CA LYS A 70 -13.82 0.49 11.74
C LYS A 70 -13.66 0.93 13.20
N SER A 71 -12.43 1.13 13.65
CA SER A 71 -12.11 1.49 15.04
C SER A 71 -12.25 2.98 15.32
N ALA A 72 -12.22 3.83 14.28
CA ALA A 72 -12.66 5.21 14.41
C ALA A 72 -14.17 5.19 14.71
N PRO A 73 -14.62 5.69 15.87
CA PRO A 73 -16.05 5.79 16.13
C PRO A 73 -16.64 6.73 15.08
N SER A 74 -17.27 6.14 14.06
CA SER A 74 -17.98 6.87 13.02
C SER A 74 -19.16 7.59 13.67
N GLY A 75 -18.92 8.82 14.10
CA GLY A 75 -19.93 9.87 14.13
C GLY A 75 -20.30 10.25 12.69
N ASN A 76 -21.09 9.39 12.06
CA ASN A 76 -22.05 9.67 10.98
C ASN A 76 -21.59 10.56 9.79
N THR A 77 -21.47 9.95 8.60
CA THR A 77 -22.26 10.36 7.42
C THR A 77 -22.37 9.23 6.39
N ALA A 78 -23.59 9.09 5.88
CA ALA A 78 -24.06 8.20 4.83
C ALA A 78 -23.32 8.33 3.49
N GLY A 79 -23.38 7.24 2.71
CA GLY A 79 -22.93 7.09 1.34
C GLY A 79 -22.67 5.60 1.05
N ASP A 80 -23.70 4.77 1.05
CA ASP A 80 -24.36 4.30 -0.19
C ASP A 80 -23.38 3.78 -1.25
N SER A 81 -23.30 2.46 -1.34
CA SER A 81 -23.19 1.72 -2.61
C SER A 81 -23.57 0.27 -2.36
N THR A 82 -24.87 0.04 -2.19
CA THR A 82 -25.47 -1.20 -2.69
C THR A 82 -25.48 -1.10 -4.22
N ALA A 83 -24.44 -1.61 -4.87
CA ALA A 83 -24.47 -2.01 -6.28
C ALA A 83 -24.17 -3.51 -6.29
N SER A 84 -25.21 -4.33 -6.15
CA SER A 84 -25.86 -4.97 -7.29
C SER A 84 -25.12 -6.25 -7.69
N GLU A 85 -25.29 -7.30 -6.89
CA GLU A 85 -25.11 -8.67 -7.33
C GLU A 85 -26.49 -9.32 -7.48
N ALA A 86 -26.95 -9.46 -8.71
CA ALA A 86 -28.03 -10.34 -9.10
C ALA A 86 -27.69 -10.92 -10.49
N PRO A 87 -27.78 -12.25 -10.69
CA PRO A 87 -27.76 -12.87 -12.02
C PRO A 87 -29.09 -12.72 -12.76
#